data_AF-A0A3N5BDJ4-F1
#
_entry.id   AF-A0A3N5BDJ4-F1
#
_cell.length_a   1.000
_cell.length_b   1.000
_cell.length_c   1.000
_cell.angle_alpha   90.00
_cell.angle_beta   90.00
_cell.angle_gamma   90.00
#
_symmetry.space_group_name_H-M   'P 1'
#
loop_
_entity.id
_entity.type
_entity.pdbx_description
1 polymer ?
#
loop_
_entity_poly.entity_id
_entity_poly.type
_entity_poly.pdbx_seq_one_letter_code
_entity_poly.pdbx_strand_id
1 'polypeptide(L)'
;MKNNKILIGMIFVLILSNIFFAYRSFELNKQLEQSNQITNSTVWHEFTDLIGSLHYVSQELAQYDASMNEDEKELYLYSLGKEANRLNEIGKNLNRIFIRRGQDEYLKYEEHIWIIEEFIGDVSRDEVKDEKRIHNLAKVINEQQKYLSEMFYSDNAIALSGANEDENIKRIEEILEVIIEEINKNYGVLFLDPLIVKTV
;
A
#
# COMPACT_ATOMS: atom_id res chain seq x y z
N MET A 1 -13.84 23.38 -63.58
CA MET A 1 -13.42 21.99 -63.27
C MET A 1 -12.22 21.88 -62.33
N LYS A 2 -11.15 22.67 -62.46
CA LYS A 2 -9.97 22.62 -61.55
C LYS A 2 -10.32 22.88 -60.07
N ASN A 3 -11.15 23.88 -59.79
CA ASN A 3 -11.52 24.25 -58.41
C ASN A 3 -12.34 23.16 -57.69
N ASN A 4 -13.21 22.43 -58.39
CA ASN A 4 -13.97 21.31 -57.80
C ASN A 4 -13.06 20.13 -57.43
N LYS A 5 -11.99 19.87 -58.20
CA LYS A 5 -11.02 18.82 -57.87
C LYS A 5 -10.22 19.15 -56.60
N ILE A 6 -9.86 20.42 -56.42
CA ILE A 6 -9.16 20.90 -55.21
C ILE A 6 -10.08 20.80 -53.99
N LEU A 7 -11.34 21.20 -54.11
CA LEU A 7 -12.33 21.11 -53.04
C LEU A 7 -12.58 19.65 -52.62
N ILE A 8 -12.75 18.74 -53.57
CA ILE A 8 -12.90 17.31 -53.31
C ILE A 8 -11.65 16.74 -52.63
N GLY A 9 -10.45 17.13 -53.06
CA GLY A 9 -9.20 16.75 -52.41
C GLY A 9 -9.10 17.22 -50.96
N MET A 10 -9.50 18.46 -50.67
CA MET A 10 -9.53 19.00 -49.30
C MET A 10 -10.54 18.27 -48.41
N ILE A 11 -11.74 17.99 -48.91
CA ILE A 11 -12.76 17.21 -48.18
C ILE A 11 -12.23 15.81 -47.87
N PHE A 12 -11.58 15.16 -48.84
CA PHE A 12 -11.03 13.82 -48.65
C PHE A 12 -9.92 13.80 -47.57
N VAL A 13 -9.02 14.79 -47.57
CA VAL A 13 -7.98 14.93 -46.53
C VAL A 13 -8.60 15.16 -45.15
N LEU A 14 -9.65 16.00 -45.04
CA LEU A 14 -10.34 16.24 -43.78
C LEU A 14 -11.06 14.98 -43.24
N ILE A 15 -11.66 14.18 -44.13
CA ILE A 15 -12.28 12.92 -43.74
C ILE A 15 -11.21 11.93 -43.25
N LEU A 16 -10.12 11.77 -44.01
CA LEU A 16 -9.02 10.89 -43.63
C LEU A 16 -8.35 11.32 -42.31
N SER A 17 -8.17 12.62 -42.08
CA SER A 17 -7.61 13.11 -40.82
C SER A 17 -8.53 12.81 -39.64
N ASN A 18 -9.85 13.00 -39.79
CA ASN A 18 -10.80 12.67 -38.72
C ASN A 18 -10.83 11.17 -38.41
N ILE A 19 -10.79 10.31 -39.44
CA ILE A 19 -10.70 8.85 -39.26
C ILE A 19 -9.40 8.49 -38.52
N PHE A 20 -8.27 9.09 -38.92
CA PHE A 20 -6.98 8.87 -38.26
C PHE A 20 -6.99 9.34 -36.80
N PHE A 21 -7.53 10.52 -36.51
CA PHE A 21 -7.66 11.03 -35.14
C PHE A 21 -8.59 10.15 -34.29
N ALA A 22 -9.73 9.72 -34.83
CA ALA A 22 -10.65 8.82 -34.13
C ALA A 22 -9.99 7.47 -33.83
N TYR A 23 -9.27 6.88 -34.79
CA TYR A 23 -8.52 5.64 -34.59
C TYR A 23 -7.42 5.79 -33.53
N ARG A 24 -6.62 6.87 -33.61
CA ARG A 24 -5.57 7.14 -32.63
C ARG A 24 -6.14 7.38 -31.24
N SER A 25 -7.24 8.12 -31.12
CA SER A 25 -7.93 8.36 -29.85
C SER A 25 -8.46 7.06 -29.25
N PHE A 26 -9.07 6.19 -30.05
CA PHE A 26 -9.53 4.87 -29.62
C PHE A 26 -8.39 4.00 -29.10
N GLU A 27 -7.29 3.91 -29.86
CA GLU A 27 -6.11 3.13 -29.45
C GLU A 27 -5.47 3.70 -28.16
N LEU A 28 -5.40 5.03 -28.02
CA LEU A 28 -4.90 5.67 -26.80
C LEU A 28 -5.78 5.34 -25.60
N ASN A 29 -7.10 5.42 -25.75
CA ASN A 29 -8.05 5.11 -24.68
C ASN A 29 -7.94 3.64 -24.25
N LYS A 30 -7.77 2.72 -25.21
CA LYS A 30 -7.57 1.30 -24.91
C LYS A 30 -6.28 1.05 -24.14
N GLN A 31 -5.18 1.70 -24.53
CA GLN A 31 -3.90 1.61 -23.81
C GLN A 31 -4.01 2.19 -22.40
N LEU A 32 -4.76 3.27 -22.23
CA LEU A 32 -4.99 3.93 -20.94
C LEU A 32 -5.85 3.03 -20.02
N GLU A 33 -6.88 2.39 -20.56
CA GLU A 33 -7.71 1.42 -19.83
C GLU A 33 -6.90 0.20 -19.38
N GLN A 34 -6.06 -0.37 -20.26
CA GLN A 34 -5.17 -1.47 -19.91
C GLN A 34 -4.14 -1.08 -18.85
N SER A 35 -3.55 0.11 -18.98
CA SER A 35 -2.62 0.64 -17.98
C SER A 35 -3.29 0.76 -16.61
N ASN A 36 -4.51 1.32 -16.56
CA ASN A 36 -5.26 1.46 -15.32
C ASN A 36 -5.58 0.09 -14.69
N GLN A 37 -5.99 -0.90 -15.49
CA GLN A 37 -6.23 -2.26 -15.01
C GLN A 37 -4.98 -2.89 -14.38
N ILE A 38 -3.81 -2.74 -15.02
CA ILE A 38 -2.52 -3.24 -14.49
C ILE A 38 -2.19 -2.55 -13.17
N THR A 39 -2.33 -1.22 -13.10
CA THR A 39 -2.05 -0.47 -11.88
C THR A 39 -2.99 -0.88 -10.75
N ASN A 40 -4.29 -1.00 -11.01
CA ASN A 40 -5.26 -1.46 -10.01
C ASN A 40 -4.93 -2.86 -9.49
N SER A 41 -4.53 -3.77 -10.39
CA SER A 41 -4.09 -5.12 -10.00
C SER A 41 -2.82 -5.10 -9.16
N THR A 42 -1.92 -4.14 -9.39
CA THR A 42 -0.69 -4.01 -8.61
C THR A 42 -1.00 -3.45 -7.22
N VAL A 43 -1.82 -2.39 -7.12
CA VAL A 43 -2.26 -1.85 -5.82
C VAL A 43 -2.97 -2.93 -4.99
N TRP A 44 -3.87 -3.70 -5.62
CA TRP A 44 -4.56 -4.81 -4.98
C TRP A 44 -3.60 -5.87 -4.42
N HIS A 45 -2.57 -6.20 -5.22
CA HIS A 45 -1.57 -7.18 -4.83
C HIS A 45 -0.77 -6.70 -3.61
N GLU A 46 -0.30 -5.45 -3.60
CA GLU A 46 0.46 -4.91 -2.47
C GLU A 46 -0.37 -4.85 -1.19
N PHE A 47 -1.67 -4.52 -1.26
CA PHE A 47 -2.53 -4.57 -0.08
C PHE A 47 -2.84 -5.99 0.39
N THR A 48 -2.97 -6.94 -0.53
CA THR A 48 -3.07 -8.37 -0.18
C THR A 48 -1.82 -8.83 0.55
N ASP A 49 -0.65 -8.42 0.08
CA ASP A 49 0.64 -8.72 0.71
C ASP A 49 0.77 -8.04 2.08
N LEU A 50 0.29 -6.80 2.22
CA LEU A 50 0.20 -6.10 3.50
C LEU A 50 -0.66 -6.87 4.50
N ILE A 51 -1.88 -7.28 4.10
CA ILE A 51 -2.79 -8.07 4.95
C ILE A 51 -2.10 -9.37 5.39
N GLY A 52 -1.45 -10.06 4.46
CA GLY A 52 -0.73 -11.30 4.75
C GLY A 52 0.43 -11.11 5.71
N SER A 53 1.23 -10.05 5.53
CA SER A 53 2.37 -9.77 6.40
C SER A 53 1.91 -9.32 7.79
N LEU A 54 0.91 -8.44 7.90
CA LEU A 54 0.31 -8.05 9.18
C LEU A 54 -0.29 -9.26 9.93
N HIS A 55 -0.95 -10.16 9.21
CA HIS A 55 -1.44 -11.41 9.79
C HIS A 55 -0.29 -12.24 10.37
N TYR A 56 0.75 -12.50 9.59
CA TYR A 56 1.90 -13.29 10.04
C TYR A 56 2.60 -12.64 11.24
N VAL A 57 2.91 -11.35 11.16
CA VAL A 57 3.48 -10.56 12.25
C VAL A 57 2.64 -10.67 13.51
N SER A 58 1.31 -10.58 13.40
CA SER A 58 0.42 -10.72 14.57
C SER A 58 0.52 -12.10 15.23
N GLN A 59 0.70 -13.16 14.45
CA GLN A 59 0.86 -14.52 14.99
C GLN A 59 2.22 -14.68 15.67
N GLU A 60 3.29 -14.19 15.05
CA GLU A 60 4.64 -14.26 15.62
C GLU A 60 4.75 -13.43 16.89
N LEU A 61 4.27 -12.19 16.91
CA LEU A 61 4.27 -11.37 18.12
C LEU A 61 3.46 -12.02 19.25
N ALA A 62 2.34 -12.69 18.94
CA ALA A 62 1.54 -13.40 19.93
C ALA A 62 2.26 -14.62 20.54
N GLN A 63 3.30 -15.13 19.86
CA GLN A 63 4.13 -16.25 20.32
C GLN A 63 5.39 -15.79 21.07
N TYR A 64 5.64 -14.47 21.19
CA TYR A 64 6.77 -13.97 21.97
C TYR A 64 6.74 -14.55 23.39
N ASP A 65 7.83 -15.14 23.83
CA ASP A 65 7.97 -15.69 25.17
C ASP A 65 9.35 -15.29 25.72
N ALA A 66 9.37 -14.52 26.79
CA ALA A 66 10.61 -14.06 27.40
C ALA A 66 11.47 -15.20 27.98
N SER A 67 10.92 -16.41 28.09
CA SER A 67 11.59 -17.62 28.59
C SER A 67 12.16 -18.55 27.52
N MET A 68 12.04 -18.18 26.22
CA MET A 68 12.69 -18.90 25.13
C MET A 68 14.19 -19.10 25.40
N ASN A 69 14.71 -20.26 25.02
CA ASN A 69 16.15 -20.48 25.04
C ASN A 69 16.84 -19.68 23.92
N GLU A 70 18.18 -19.59 23.95
CA GLU A 70 18.94 -18.77 23.00
C GLU A 70 18.69 -19.16 21.54
N ASP A 71 18.66 -20.45 21.22
CA ASP A 71 18.45 -20.95 19.86
C ASP A 71 17.03 -20.66 19.35
N GLU A 72 16.02 -20.88 20.20
CA GLU A 72 14.61 -20.56 19.90
C GLU A 72 14.43 -19.07 19.66
N LYS A 73 15.04 -18.26 20.54
CA LYS A 73 14.97 -16.81 20.46
C LYS A 73 15.65 -16.27 19.20
N GLU A 74 16.80 -16.80 18.81
CA GLU A 74 17.49 -16.40 17.58
C GLU A 74 16.60 -16.66 16.34
N LEU A 75 16.01 -17.86 16.24
CA LEU A 75 15.12 -18.21 15.12
C LEU A 75 13.87 -17.33 15.08
N TYR A 76 13.27 -17.09 16.25
CA TYR A 76 12.11 -16.22 16.39
C TYR A 76 12.40 -14.78 15.91
N LEU A 77 13.47 -14.17 16.44
CA LEU A 77 13.88 -12.82 16.10
C LEU A 77 14.24 -12.67 14.63
N TYR A 78 14.91 -13.69 14.06
CA TYR A 78 15.21 -13.73 12.64
C TYR A 78 13.95 -13.77 11.76
N SER A 79 12.90 -14.49 12.19
CA SER A 79 11.63 -14.54 11.46
C SER A 79 10.94 -13.17 11.46
N LEU A 80 10.87 -12.51 12.62
CA LEU A 80 10.33 -11.14 12.71
C LEU A 80 11.12 -10.15 11.86
N GLY A 81 12.45 -10.26 11.85
CA GLY A 81 13.31 -9.40 11.04
C GLY A 81 13.06 -9.54 9.53
N LYS A 82 12.74 -10.75 9.05
CA LYS A 82 12.34 -10.96 7.65
C LYS A 82 11.04 -10.25 7.32
N GLU A 83 10.08 -10.27 8.22
CA GLU A 83 8.77 -9.66 8.00
C GLU A 83 8.81 -8.14 8.13
N ALA A 84 9.65 -7.60 9.02
CA ALA A 84 9.96 -6.16 9.00
C ALA A 84 10.49 -5.74 7.61
N ASN A 85 11.48 -6.43 7.07
CA ASN A 85 11.98 -6.13 5.72
C ASN A 85 10.90 -6.26 4.63
N ARG A 86 10.00 -7.22 4.76
CA ARG A 86 8.87 -7.40 3.84
C ARG A 86 7.89 -6.23 3.90
N LEU A 87 7.51 -5.78 5.09
CA LEU A 87 6.67 -4.60 5.29
C LEU A 87 7.29 -3.35 4.67
N ASN A 88 8.61 -3.16 4.86
CA ASN A 88 9.36 -2.07 4.25
C ASN A 88 9.22 -2.05 2.72
N GLU A 89 9.43 -3.20 2.07
CA GLU A 89 9.31 -3.31 0.61
C GLU A 89 7.86 -3.07 0.12
N ILE A 90 6.85 -3.54 0.86
CA ILE A 90 5.44 -3.25 0.58
C ILE A 90 5.17 -1.73 0.66
N GLY A 91 5.67 -1.05 1.70
CA GLY A 91 5.54 0.40 1.85
C GLY A 91 6.15 1.17 0.69
N LYS A 92 7.39 0.83 0.29
CA LYS A 92 8.06 1.40 -0.88
C LYS A 92 7.33 1.14 -2.19
N ASN A 93 6.78 -0.06 -2.38
CA ASN A 93 6.05 -0.42 -3.59
C ASN A 93 4.75 0.38 -3.70
N LEU A 94 3.98 0.48 -2.61
CA LEU A 94 2.78 1.31 -2.55
C LEU A 94 3.10 2.77 -2.88
N ASN A 95 4.12 3.37 -2.25
CA ASN A 95 4.52 4.75 -2.56
C ASN A 95 4.89 4.93 -4.04
N ARG A 96 5.68 4.00 -4.61
CA ARG A 96 6.06 4.04 -6.02
C ARG A 96 4.83 3.99 -6.94
N ILE A 97 3.81 3.21 -6.60
CA ILE A 97 2.58 3.10 -7.39
C ILE A 97 1.80 4.42 -7.33
N PHE A 98 1.64 5.01 -6.14
CA PHE A 98 0.89 6.25 -5.96
C PHE A 98 1.59 7.48 -6.59
N ILE A 99 2.92 7.59 -6.47
CA ILE A 99 3.69 8.62 -7.19
C ILE A 99 3.46 8.52 -8.71
N ARG A 100 3.47 7.31 -9.28
CA ARG A 100 3.23 7.09 -10.72
C ARG A 100 1.81 7.47 -11.16
N ARG A 101 0.86 7.57 -10.25
CA ARG A 101 -0.52 8.03 -10.51
C ARG A 101 -0.65 9.55 -10.48
N GLY A 102 0.45 10.29 -10.28
CA GLY A 102 0.43 11.75 -10.14
C GLY A 102 -0.23 12.20 -8.84
N GLN A 103 -0.28 11.30 -7.85
CA GLN A 103 -0.79 11.60 -6.52
C GLN A 103 0.40 11.82 -5.58
N ASP A 104 1.08 12.96 -5.73
CA ASP A 104 2.32 13.32 -5.01
C ASP A 104 2.15 13.44 -3.48
N GLU A 105 0.93 13.34 -2.96
CA GLU A 105 0.60 13.47 -1.53
C GLU A 105 0.57 12.12 -0.75
N TYR A 106 0.77 10.97 -1.41
CA TYR A 106 0.60 9.65 -0.77
C TYR A 106 1.89 9.00 -0.24
N LEU A 107 2.82 9.82 0.26
CA LEU A 107 3.90 9.36 1.16
C LEU A 107 3.36 8.70 2.44
N LYS A 108 2.09 8.96 2.77
CA LYS A 108 1.43 8.50 3.99
C LYS A 108 1.50 6.98 4.20
N TYR A 109 1.26 6.15 3.18
CA TYR A 109 1.28 4.70 3.38
C TYR A 109 2.68 4.18 3.70
N GLU A 110 3.70 4.72 3.03
CA GLU A 110 5.09 4.39 3.37
C GLU A 110 5.39 4.82 4.79
N GLU A 111 4.99 6.03 5.21
CA GLU A 111 5.17 6.51 6.58
C GLU A 111 4.47 5.61 7.63
N HIS A 112 3.20 5.25 7.39
CA HIS A 112 2.44 4.42 8.32
C HIS A 112 3.03 3.01 8.43
N ILE A 113 3.35 2.40 7.28
CA ILE A 113 3.94 1.05 7.24
C ILE A 113 5.35 1.08 7.83
N TRP A 114 6.12 2.14 7.60
CA TRP A 114 7.47 2.32 8.17
C TRP A 114 7.45 2.35 9.70
N ILE A 115 6.49 3.05 10.32
CA ILE A 115 6.35 3.06 11.79
C ILE A 115 6.10 1.64 12.32
N ILE A 116 5.22 0.88 11.66
CA ILE A 116 4.92 -0.50 12.04
C ILE A 116 6.18 -1.36 11.86
N GLU A 117 6.84 -1.25 10.71
CA GLU A 117 8.07 -1.96 10.36
C GLU A 117 9.20 -1.71 11.36
N GLU A 118 9.45 -0.46 11.72
CA GLU A 118 10.51 -0.09 12.67
C GLU A 118 10.25 -0.71 14.04
N PHE A 119 9.00 -0.67 14.52
CA PHE A 119 8.63 -1.36 15.75
C PHE A 119 8.90 -2.87 15.67
N ILE A 120 8.49 -3.55 14.59
CA ILE A 120 8.80 -4.99 14.40
C ILE A 120 10.31 -5.21 14.35
N GLY A 121 11.03 -4.29 13.72
CA GLY A 121 12.48 -4.23 13.69
C GLY A 121 13.08 -4.18 15.10
N ASP A 122 12.58 -3.31 15.97
CA ASP A 122 13.04 -3.19 17.37
C ASP A 122 12.80 -4.47 18.15
N VAL A 123 11.64 -5.12 17.97
CA VAL A 123 11.38 -6.44 18.56
C VAL A 123 12.39 -7.45 18.02
N SER A 124 12.62 -7.49 16.71
CA SER A 124 13.56 -8.42 16.05
C SER A 124 15.02 -8.22 16.47
N ARG A 125 15.39 -7.02 16.90
CA ARG A 125 16.73 -6.70 17.43
C ARG A 125 16.84 -6.95 18.94
N ASP A 126 15.79 -7.49 19.56
CA ASP A 126 15.68 -7.68 21.01
C ASP A 126 15.80 -6.36 21.78
N GLU A 127 15.40 -5.24 21.18
CA GLU A 127 15.40 -3.91 21.83
C GLU A 127 14.11 -3.69 22.64
N VAL A 128 13.02 -4.34 22.23
CA VAL A 128 11.73 -4.38 22.94
C VAL A 128 11.52 -5.77 23.55
N LYS A 129 11.36 -5.83 24.87
CA LYS A 129 11.26 -7.10 25.64
C LYS A 129 10.02 -7.24 26.53
N ASP A 130 9.17 -6.22 26.57
CA ASP A 130 7.95 -6.26 27.37
C ASP A 130 6.92 -7.16 26.68
N GLU A 131 6.94 -8.45 27.05
CA GLU A 131 6.06 -9.49 26.50
C GLU A 131 4.58 -9.09 26.51
N LYS A 132 4.12 -8.46 27.60
CA LYS A 132 2.73 -8.03 27.71
C LYS A 132 2.39 -6.97 26.66
N ARG A 133 3.28 -6.01 26.42
CA ARG A 133 3.08 -4.99 25.39
C ARG A 133 3.16 -5.60 23.99
N ILE A 134 4.08 -6.53 23.76
CA ILE A 134 4.22 -7.24 22.48
C ILE A 134 2.92 -8.01 22.16
N HIS A 135 2.39 -8.78 23.12
CA HIS A 135 1.12 -9.50 22.96
C HIS A 135 -0.08 -8.59 22.78
N ASN A 136 -0.11 -7.43 23.44
CA ASN A 136 -1.19 -6.46 23.26
C ASN A 136 -1.18 -5.91 21.82
N LEU A 137 0.00 -5.54 21.31
CA LEU A 137 0.10 -5.08 19.94
C LEU A 137 -0.26 -6.20 18.94
N ALA A 138 0.16 -7.44 19.21
CA ALA A 138 -0.22 -8.60 18.40
C ALA A 138 -1.75 -8.70 18.23
N LYS A 139 -2.52 -8.46 19.30
CA LYS A 139 -3.98 -8.44 19.25
C LYS A 139 -4.52 -7.30 18.38
N VAL A 140 -3.98 -6.09 18.55
CA VAL A 140 -4.41 -4.93 17.76
C VAL A 140 -4.12 -5.14 16.28
N ILE A 141 -2.91 -5.58 15.91
CA ILE A 141 -2.56 -5.90 14.53
C ILE A 141 -3.49 -6.98 13.97
N ASN A 142 -3.77 -8.04 14.75
CA ASN A 142 -4.66 -9.11 14.32
C ASN A 142 -6.12 -8.65 14.12
N GLU A 143 -6.60 -7.68 14.89
CA GLU A 143 -7.92 -7.10 14.69
C GLU A 143 -7.94 -6.20 13.47
N GLN A 144 -6.95 -5.32 13.32
CA GLN A 144 -6.84 -4.38 12.20
C GLN A 144 -6.64 -5.09 10.86
N GLN A 145 -5.81 -6.13 10.79
CA GLN A 145 -5.67 -6.93 9.56
C GLN A 145 -6.99 -7.58 9.15
N LYS A 146 -7.86 -7.97 10.10
CA LYS A 146 -9.17 -8.56 9.76
C LYS A 146 -10.08 -7.54 9.12
N TYR A 147 -10.10 -6.30 9.62
CA TYR A 147 -10.84 -5.23 8.97
C TYR A 147 -10.33 -4.96 7.55
N LEU A 148 -9.00 -4.96 7.35
CA LEU A 148 -8.43 -4.89 6.00
C LEU A 148 -8.83 -6.11 5.16
N SER A 149 -8.78 -7.32 5.70
CA SER A 149 -9.20 -8.53 4.98
C SER A 149 -10.68 -8.47 4.57
N GLU A 150 -11.57 -8.00 5.45
CA GLU A 150 -12.99 -7.83 5.15
C GLU A 150 -13.24 -6.80 4.04
N MET A 151 -12.46 -5.72 4.03
CA MET A 151 -12.51 -4.72 2.95
C MET A 151 -12.17 -5.33 1.58
N PHE A 152 -11.30 -6.33 1.52
CA PHE A 152 -10.80 -6.90 0.26
C PHE A 152 -11.46 -8.22 -0.14
N TYR A 153 -12.01 -8.99 0.81
CA TYR A 153 -12.50 -10.35 0.53
C TYR A 153 -13.97 -10.58 0.91
N SER A 154 -14.70 -9.58 1.41
CA SER A 154 -16.14 -9.73 1.70
C SER A 154 -16.99 -9.73 0.43
N ASP A 155 -18.27 -10.11 0.56
CA ASP A 155 -19.25 -10.03 -0.54
C ASP A 155 -19.45 -8.59 -1.04
N ASN A 156 -19.04 -7.59 -0.24
CA ASN A 156 -18.99 -6.17 -0.59
C ASN A 156 -17.54 -5.68 -0.81
N ALA A 157 -16.64 -6.57 -1.22
CA ALA A 157 -15.23 -6.27 -1.42
C ALA A 157 -15.06 -5.00 -2.25
N ILE A 158 -14.21 -4.13 -1.72
CA ILE A 158 -13.94 -2.83 -2.29
C ILE A 158 -13.23 -3.00 -3.63
N ALA A 159 -13.75 -2.36 -4.68
CA ALA A 159 -12.92 -2.06 -5.83
C ALA A 159 -12.02 -0.87 -5.48
N LEU A 160 -10.70 -1.07 -5.46
CA LEU A 160 -9.70 0.00 -5.37
C LEU A 160 -9.61 0.86 -6.65
N SER A 161 -10.67 0.87 -7.44
CA SER A 161 -10.77 1.59 -8.69
C SER A 161 -12.20 2.08 -8.89
N GLY A 162 -12.37 3.37 -9.13
CA GLY A 162 -13.66 3.99 -9.41
C GLY A 162 -13.98 5.16 -8.48
N ALA A 163 -15.24 5.56 -8.41
CA ALA A 163 -15.68 6.79 -7.73
C ALA A 163 -15.42 6.84 -6.21
N ASN A 164 -15.09 5.71 -5.58
CA ASN A 164 -14.89 5.57 -4.13
C ASN A 164 -13.43 5.35 -3.73
N GLU A 165 -12.48 5.45 -4.65
CA GLU A 165 -11.06 5.16 -4.41
C GLU A 165 -10.48 5.94 -3.22
N ASP A 166 -10.72 7.24 -3.13
CA ASP A 166 -10.24 8.09 -2.03
C ASP A 166 -10.85 7.71 -0.66
N GLU A 167 -12.13 7.30 -0.64
CA GLU A 167 -12.79 6.85 0.61
C GLU A 167 -12.17 5.53 1.09
N ASN A 168 -11.90 4.62 0.17
CA ASN A 168 -11.32 3.32 0.48
C ASN A 168 -9.88 3.46 0.97
N ILE A 169 -9.11 4.32 0.32
CA ILE A 169 -7.76 4.72 0.75
C ILE A 169 -7.81 5.26 2.17
N LYS A 170 -8.68 6.23 2.45
CA LYS A 170 -8.81 6.81 3.79
C LYS A 170 -9.14 5.77 4.86
N ARG A 171 -10.02 4.80 4.57
CA ARG A 171 -10.33 3.72 5.50
C ARG A 171 -9.13 2.83 5.81
N ILE A 172 -8.28 2.57 4.82
CA ILE A 172 -7.03 1.83 5.03
C ILE A 172 -6.09 2.64 5.92
N GLU A 173 -5.93 3.94 5.66
CA GLU A 173 -5.15 4.85 6.53
C GLU A 173 -5.66 4.81 7.97
N GLU A 174 -6.96 4.94 8.19
CA GLU A 174 -7.59 4.89 9.52
C GLU A 174 -7.29 3.56 10.25
N ILE A 175 -7.27 2.43 9.54
CA ILE A 175 -6.94 1.13 10.13
C ILE A 175 -5.46 1.04 10.52
N LEU A 176 -4.55 1.53 9.67
CA LEU A 176 -3.12 1.56 9.98
C LEU A 176 -2.82 2.51 11.14
N GLU A 177 -3.51 3.64 11.21
CA GLU A 177 -3.35 4.62 12.28
C GLU A 177 -3.72 4.04 13.65
N VAL A 178 -4.74 3.16 13.74
CA VAL A 178 -5.05 2.46 15.00
C VAL A 178 -3.88 1.60 15.48
N ILE A 179 -3.13 0.96 14.57
CA ILE A 179 -1.94 0.19 14.94
C ILE A 179 -0.85 1.14 15.46
N ILE A 180 -0.62 2.25 14.76
CA ILE A 180 0.39 3.25 15.10
C ILE A 180 0.09 3.92 16.44
N GLU A 181 -1.17 4.27 16.70
CA GLU A 181 -1.61 4.83 17.98
C GLU A 181 -1.30 3.86 19.13
N GLU A 182 -1.55 2.56 18.94
CA GLU A 182 -1.22 1.56 19.97
C GLU A 182 0.29 1.39 20.15
N ILE A 183 1.09 1.46 19.07
CA ILE A 183 2.56 1.49 19.16
C ILE A 183 3.00 2.72 19.97
N ASN A 184 2.55 3.91 19.59
CA ASN A 184 2.94 5.16 20.24
C ASN A 184 2.54 5.21 21.72
N LYS A 185 1.36 4.71 22.05
CA LYS A 185 0.84 4.64 23.42
C LYS A 185 1.63 3.68 24.31
N ASN A 186 2.05 2.53 23.78
CA ASN A 186 2.74 1.51 24.56
C ASN A 186 4.25 1.67 24.56
N TYR A 187 4.85 2.37 23.59
CA TYR A 187 6.31 2.40 23.43
C TYR A 187 6.90 3.81 23.52
N GLY A 188 6.09 4.87 23.45
CA GLY A 188 6.48 6.23 23.85
C GLY A 188 7.56 6.88 22.98
N VAL A 189 7.14 7.76 22.07
CA VAL A 189 7.96 8.74 21.33
C VAL A 189 9.16 8.16 20.57
N LEU A 190 8.90 7.36 19.53
CA LEU A 190 9.83 7.24 18.39
C LEU A 190 9.33 8.00 17.15
N PHE A 191 8.05 8.37 17.09
CA PHE A 191 7.43 8.89 15.87
C PHE A 191 6.61 10.17 16.07
N LEU A 192 7.06 11.07 16.96
CA LEU A 192 6.47 12.41 16.98
C LEU A 192 6.98 13.21 15.78
N ASP A 193 6.08 13.32 14.81
CA ASP A 193 5.94 14.33 13.75
C ASP A 193 6.46 13.94 12.34
N PRO A 194 5.58 13.46 11.42
CA PRO A 194 5.94 13.27 10.00
C PRO A 194 6.36 14.58 9.31
N LEU A 195 6.19 15.74 9.97
CA LEU A 195 6.63 17.04 9.49
C LEU A 195 8.15 17.30 9.60
N ILE A 196 8.93 16.46 10.30
CA ILE A 196 10.37 16.73 10.53
C ILE A 196 11.28 16.09 9.46
N VAL A 197 10.80 15.16 8.63
CA VAL A 197 11.62 14.53 7.58
C VAL A 197 11.84 15.43 6.35
N LYS A 198 11.21 16.61 6.27
CA LYS A 198 11.44 17.60 5.19
C LYS A 198 12.66 18.52 5.37
N THR A 199 13.53 18.26 6.35
CA THR A 199 14.73 19.09 6.56
C THR A 199 15.97 18.27 6.93
N VAL A 200 16.49 17.49 5.98
CA VAL A 200 17.94 17.30 5.75
C VAL A 200 18.19 17.10 4.26
#